data_AF-A0A9Q3VX98-F1
#
_entry.id   AF-A0A9Q3VX98-F1
#
_cell.length_a   1.000
_cell.length_b   1.000
_cell.length_c   1.000
_cell.angle_alpha   90.00
_cell.angle_beta   90.00
_cell.angle_gamma   90.00
#
_symmetry.space_group_name_H-M   'P 1'
#
loop_
_entity.id
_entity.type
_entity.pdbx_description
1 polymer ?
#
loop_
_entity_poly.entity_id
_entity_poly.type
_entity_poly.pdbx_seq_one_letter_code
_entity_poly.pdbx_strand_id
1 'polypeptide(L)'
;MLAAAYRVHGFAAGDRFAVGPFTAETWLLPHFVLAGADAPCLLTARPAGRYPRQAGAARLLLTHLWRGTDPTCERKSAAELFEQPVDVAVPRLATEAAEATEAAEATGAAS
;
A
#
# COMPACT_ATOMS: atom_id res chain seq x y z
N MET A 1 -10.09 -29.71 3.83
CA MET A 1 -11.17 -29.39 4.78
C MET A 1 -10.73 -28.15 5.59
N LEU A 2 -10.91 -26.94 5.05
CA LEU A 2 -10.56 -25.66 5.71
C LEU A 2 -11.77 -24.72 5.84
N ALA A 3 -12.94 -25.11 5.32
CA ALA A 3 -14.10 -24.24 5.16
C ALA A 3 -14.67 -23.67 6.48
N ALA A 4 -14.43 -24.31 7.63
CA ALA A 4 -14.86 -23.81 8.93
C ALA A 4 -13.84 -22.86 9.60
N ALA A 5 -12.61 -22.75 9.06
CA ALA A 5 -11.52 -21.98 9.65
C ALA A 5 -11.42 -20.54 9.15
N TYR A 6 -12.14 -20.19 8.08
CA TYR A 6 -12.18 -18.84 7.54
C TYR A 6 -13.62 -18.44 7.19
N ARG A 7 -13.94 -17.16 7.39
CA ARG A 7 -15.16 -16.56 6.86
C ARG A 7 -14.79 -15.69 5.68
N VAL A 8 -15.38 -15.96 4.52
CA VAL A 8 -15.16 -15.14 3.31
C VAL A 8 -16.04 -13.90 3.39
N HIS A 9 -15.44 -12.74 3.19
CA HIS A 9 -16.12 -11.46 3.04
C HIS A 9 -15.79 -10.89 1.67
N GLY A 10 -16.81 -10.58 0.88
CA GLY A 10 -16.62 -9.79 -0.33
C GLY A 10 -16.46 -8.31 0.01
N PHE A 11 -15.75 -7.58 -0.83
CA PHE A 11 -15.66 -6.11 -0.79
C PHE A 11 -15.58 -5.57 -2.22
N ALA A 12 -16.02 -4.34 -2.42
CA ALA A 12 -15.81 -3.53 -3.60
C ALA A 12 -14.75 -2.45 -3.30
N ALA A 13 -14.13 -1.89 -4.34
CA ALA A 13 -13.25 -0.74 -4.15
C ALA A 13 -14.03 0.46 -3.63
N GLY A 14 -13.50 1.13 -2.60
CA GLY A 14 -14.16 2.21 -1.88
C GLY A 14 -14.83 1.75 -0.59
N ASP A 15 -14.98 0.44 -0.37
CA ASP A 15 -15.58 -0.09 0.86
C ASP A 15 -14.67 0.18 2.06
N ARG A 16 -15.34 0.44 3.20
CA ARG A 16 -14.76 0.53 4.53
C ARG A 16 -15.33 -0.57 5.43
N PHE A 17 -14.48 -1.38 6.05
CA PHE A 17 -14.90 -2.50 6.89
C PHE A 17 -13.91 -2.80 8.03
N ALA A 18 -14.36 -3.54 9.05
CA ALA A 18 -13.53 -3.91 10.20
C ALA A 18 -12.83 -5.26 9.99
N VAL A 19 -11.56 -5.34 10.42
CA VAL A 19 -10.77 -6.57 10.54
C VAL A 19 -10.23 -6.63 11.97
N GLY A 20 -10.99 -7.26 12.88
CA GLY A 20 -10.68 -7.22 14.31
C GLY A 20 -10.66 -5.77 14.82
N PRO A 21 -9.58 -5.32 15.49
CA PRO A 21 -9.47 -3.94 16.00
C PRO A 21 -9.13 -2.91 14.91
N PHE A 22 -8.89 -3.35 13.66
CA PHE A 22 -8.47 -2.48 12.57
C PHE A 22 -9.64 -2.11 11.67
N THR A 23 -9.61 -0.89 11.15
CA THR A 23 -10.48 -0.46 10.05
C THR A 23 -9.70 -0.51 8.75
N ALA A 24 -10.25 -1.16 7.74
CA ALA A 24 -9.72 -1.19 6.39
C ALA A 24 -10.57 -0.29 5.49
N GLU A 25 -9.90 0.53 4.69
CA GLU A 25 -10.49 1.25 3.56
C GLU A 25 -9.84 0.72 2.28
N THR A 26 -10.61 0.60 1.22
CA THR A 26 -10.15 0.03 -0.04
C THR A 26 -10.17 1.07 -1.14
N TRP A 27 -9.18 1.00 -2.03
CA TRP A 27 -9.11 1.86 -3.21
C TRP A 27 -8.73 1.03 -4.42
N LEU A 28 -9.30 1.36 -5.58
CA LEU A 28 -8.93 0.74 -6.83
C LEU A 28 -7.59 1.32 -7.30
N LEU A 29 -6.55 0.50 -7.30
CA LEU A 29 -5.26 0.87 -7.88
C LEU A 29 -5.15 0.37 -9.32
N PRO A 30 -4.63 1.19 -10.26
CA PRO A 30 -4.32 0.72 -11.61
C PRO A 30 -3.38 -0.48 -11.57
N HIS A 31 -3.83 -1.59 -12.14
CA HIS A 31 -2.97 -2.76 -12.38
C HIS A 31 -2.35 -2.61 -13.76
N PHE A 32 -1.06 -2.24 -13.83
CA PHE A 32 -0.34 -2.15 -15.09
C PHE A 32 0.12 -3.55 -15.51
N VAL A 33 -0.54 -4.14 -16.51
CA VAL A 33 -0.07 -5.36 -17.19
C VAL A 33 0.83 -4.94 -18.35
N LEU A 34 2.14 -5.18 -18.22
CA LEU A 34 3.08 -5.02 -19.33
C LEU A 34 3.07 -6.29 -20.20
N ALA A 35 3.08 -6.16 -21.52
CA ALA A 35 3.12 -7.30 -22.43
C ALA A 35 4.51 -7.96 -22.45
N GLY A 36 4.61 -9.19 -21.95
CA GLY A 36 5.81 -10.02 -21.99
C GLY A 36 5.71 -11.17 -20.99
N ALA A 37 5.74 -12.40 -21.49
CA ALA A 37 5.61 -13.61 -20.68
C ALA A 37 6.67 -13.64 -19.55
N ASP A 38 6.19 -13.95 -18.33
CA ASP A 38 6.97 -14.29 -17.13
C ASP A 38 7.51 -13.18 -16.20
N ALA A 39 7.04 -11.92 -16.31
CA ALA A 39 7.21 -10.96 -15.21
C ALA A 39 5.87 -10.78 -14.43
N PRO A 40 5.68 -11.39 -13.24
CA PRO A 40 4.58 -11.02 -12.38
C PRO A 40 4.70 -9.52 -12.07
N CYS A 41 3.65 -8.77 -12.39
CA CYS A 41 3.66 -7.31 -12.42
C CYS A 41 4.12 -6.72 -11.08
N LEU A 42 5.36 -6.25 -11.01
CA LEU A 42 5.83 -5.34 -9.97
C LEU A 42 5.69 -3.92 -10.50
N LEU A 43 5.05 -3.05 -9.72
CA LEU A 43 5.12 -1.61 -9.98
C LEU A 43 6.60 -1.22 -10.03
N THR A 44 7.02 -0.48 -11.04
CA THR A 44 8.33 0.20 -10.98
C THR A 44 8.32 1.17 -9.79
N ALA A 45 9.47 1.49 -9.18
CA ALA A 45 9.51 2.31 -7.94
C ALA A 45 8.79 3.66 -8.04
N ARG A 46 8.72 4.27 -9.24
CA ARG A 46 8.03 5.55 -9.43
C ARG A 46 6.52 5.48 -9.16
N PRO A 47 5.73 4.63 -9.84
CA PRO A 47 4.34 4.38 -9.48
C PRO A 47 4.12 4.01 -7.99
N ALA A 48 5.08 3.30 -7.37
CA ALA A 48 5.00 2.94 -5.96
C ALA A 48 5.06 4.15 -5.01
N GLY A 49 5.67 5.28 -5.41
CA GLY A 49 5.62 6.53 -4.63
C GLY A 49 4.29 7.29 -4.75
N ARG A 50 3.54 7.12 -5.85
CA ARG A 50 2.33 7.92 -6.15
C ARG A 50 1.10 7.47 -5.37
N TYR A 51 0.87 6.16 -5.26
CA TYR A 51 -0.36 5.64 -4.64
C TYR A 51 -0.42 5.83 -3.12
N PRO A 52 0.66 5.59 -2.35
CA PRO A 52 0.66 5.87 -0.92
C PRO A 52 0.39 7.34 -0.62
N ARG A 53 0.89 8.25 -1.46
CA ARG A 53 0.56 9.69 -1.35
C ARG A 53 -0.93 9.93 -1.52
N GLN A 54 -1.55 9.34 -2.54
CA GLN A 54 -3.00 9.49 -2.78
C GLN A 54 -3.85 8.86 -1.65
N ALA A 55 -3.33 7.81 -1.00
CA ALA A 55 -3.95 7.19 0.16
C ALA A 55 -3.67 7.93 1.48
N GLY A 56 -2.95 9.06 1.46
CA GLY A 56 -2.62 9.81 2.67
C GLY A 56 -1.65 9.08 3.62
N ALA A 57 -0.85 8.15 3.11
CA ALA A 57 0.08 7.38 3.92
C ALA A 57 1.16 8.28 4.54
N ALA A 58 1.43 8.07 5.83
CA ALA A 58 2.48 8.79 6.55
C ALA A 58 3.89 8.20 6.33
N ARG A 59 4.00 6.98 5.78
CA ARG A 59 5.26 6.30 5.47
C ARG A 59 5.05 5.29 4.35
N LEU A 60 6.10 5.06 3.56
CA LEU A 60 6.14 4.03 2.51
C LEU A 60 7.24 3.01 2.82
N LEU A 61 6.86 1.72 2.87
CA LEU A 61 7.80 0.60 2.94
C LEU A 61 7.77 -0.18 1.62
N LEU A 62 8.87 -0.14 0.87
CA LEU A 62 9.01 -0.88 -0.38
C LEU A 62 9.25 -2.36 -0.11
N THR A 63 8.52 -3.23 -0.80
CA THR A 63 8.57 -4.69 -0.68
C THR A 63 8.64 -5.36 -2.06
N HIS A 64 8.81 -6.68 -2.10
CA HIS A 64 8.81 -7.49 -3.35
C HIS A 64 9.81 -7.03 -4.43
N LEU A 65 10.99 -6.55 -4.03
CA LEU A 65 12.04 -6.19 -4.97
C LEU A 65 12.57 -7.44 -5.72
N TRP A 66 12.73 -7.33 -7.03
CA TRP A 66 13.28 -8.41 -7.85
C TRP A 66 14.76 -8.66 -7.51
N ARG A 67 15.20 -9.91 -7.65
CA ARG A 67 16.61 -10.26 -7.42
C ARG A 67 17.52 -9.56 -8.43
N GLY A 68 18.50 -8.82 -7.94
CA GLY A 68 19.47 -8.09 -8.76
C GLY A 68 19.16 -6.59 -8.91
N THR A 69 17.99 -6.13 -8.48
CA THR A 69 17.68 -4.70 -8.38
C THR A 69 18.42 -4.07 -7.20
N ASP A 70 19.02 -2.89 -7.37
CA ASP A 70 19.63 -2.13 -6.26
C ASP A 70 18.53 -1.47 -5.40
N PRO A 71 18.34 -1.91 -4.14
CA PRO A 71 17.31 -1.35 -3.27
C PRO A 71 17.49 0.14 -2.96
N THR A 72 18.73 0.64 -3.01
CA THR A 72 19.02 2.06 -2.75
C THR A 72 18.52 2.94 -3.90
N CYS A 73 18.70 2.48 -5.15
CA CYS A 73 18.18 3.16 -6.32
C CYS A 73 16.65 3.19 -6.32
N GLU A 74 16.00 2.06 -6.04
CA GLU A 74 14.52 2.00 -5.98
C GLU A 74 13.95 2.91 -4.88
N ARG A 75 14.57 2.94 -3.70
CA ARG A 75 14.18 3.86 -2.63
C ARG A 75 14.25 5.31 -3.08
N LYS A 76 15.35 5.71 -3.73
CA LYS A 76 15.51 7.07 -4.26
C LYS A 76 14.43 7.40 -5.29
N SER A 77 14.17 6.49 -6.23
CA SER A 77 13.15 6.70 -7.26
C SER A 77 11.73 6.81 -6.70
N ALA A 78 11.39 6.07 -5.64
CA ALA A 78 10.10 6.22 -4.96
C ALA A 78 10.01 7.55 -4.19
N ALA A 79 11.10 7.96 -3.54
CA ALA A 79 11.19 9.21 -2.80
C ALA A 79 11.09 10.47 -3.69
N GLU A 80 11.32 10.36 -5.00
CA GLU A 80 11.05 11.45 -5.95
C GLU A 80 9.56 11.88 -5.96
N LEU A 81 8.64 10.97 -5.59
CA LEU A 81 7.19 11.19 -5.68
C LEU A 81 6.47 11.06 -4.34
N PHE A 82 7.14 10.60 -3.29
CA PHE A 82 6.60 10.44 -1.96
C PHE A 82 7.43 11.26 -0.96
N GLU A 83 6.87 12.39 -0.55
CA GLU A 83 7.52 13.39 0.31
C GLU A 83 7.71 12.93 1.77
N GLN A 84 7.01 11.87 2.17
CA GLN A 84 7.12 11.28 3.51
C GLN A 84 8.21 10.18 3.54
N PRO A 85 8.60 9.65 4.71
CA PRO A 85 9.68 8.67 4.79
C PRO A 85 9.46 7.42 3.91
N VAL A 86 10.50 7.03 3.17
CA VAL A 86 10.54 5.83 2.32
C VAL A 86 11.64 4.89 2.80
N ASP A 87 11.25 3.66 3.14
CA ASP A 87 12.15 2.59 3.57
C ASP A 87 12.05 1.37 2.65
N VAL A 88 13.02 0.45 2.75
CA VAL A 88 12.98 -0.85 2.08
C VAL A 88 12.85 -1.95 3.12
N ALA A 89 11.88 -2.83 2.94
CA ALA A 89 11.69 -3.97 3.81
C ALA A 89 12.85 -4.95 3.71
N VAL A 90 13.30 -5.43 4.86
CA VAL A 90 14.16 -6.60 4.99
C VAL A 90 13.38 -7.74 5.63
N PRO A 91 13.78 -9.02 5.42
CA PRO A 91 13.10 -10.14 6.06
C PRO A 91 12.99 -9.95 7.58
N ARG A 92 11.79 -10.16 8.11
CA ARG A 92 11.45 -10.00 9.54
C ARG A 92 11.58 -8.57 10.08
N LEU A 93 11.53 -7.55 9.23
CA LEU A 93 11.41 -6.17 9.69
C LEU A 93 10.08 -5.96 10.44
N ALA A 94 10.16 -5.36 11.62
CA ALA A 94 9.03 -4.85 12.39
C ALA A 94 9.23 -3.35 12.63
N THR A 95 8.17 -2.57 12.47
CA THR A 95 8.18 -1.13 12.73
C THR A 95 6.89 -0.75 13.43
N GLU A 96 6.98 0.18 14.38
CA GLU A 96 5.82 0.75 15.03
C GLU A 96 5.06 1.63 14.03
N ALA A 97 3.75 1.45 13.94
CA ALA A 97 2.89 2.41 13.26
C ALA A 97 2.84 3.69 14.11
N ALA A 98 2.91 4.85 13.45
CA ALA A 98 2.62 6.10 14.14
C ALA A 98 1.20 6.04 14.71
N GLU A 99 0.97 6.63 15.89
CA GLU A 99 -0.38 6.78 16.42
C GLU A 99 -1.21 7.54 15.38
N ALA A 100 -2.37 6.98 15.04
CA ALA A 100 -3.29 7.62 14.11
C ALA A 100 -3.69 8.97 14.71
N THR A 101 -3.19 10.06 14.12
CA THR A 101 -3.71 11.38 14.42
C THR A 101 -5.13 11.37 13.90
N GLU A 102 -6.13 11.57 14.77
CA GLU A 102 -7.52 11.74 14.35
C GLU A 102 -7.55 12.85 13.29
N ALA A 103 -7.64 12.44 12.02
CA ALA A 103 -7.88 13.36 10.93
C ALA A 103 -9.27 13.95 11.19
N ALA A 104 -9.30 15.25 11.49
CA ALA A 104 -10.52 15.99 11.77
C ALA A 104 -11.62 15.60 10.78
N GLU A 105 -12.77 15.17 11.31
CA GLU A 105 -14.01 15.01 10.56
C GLU A 105 -14.24 16.29 9.72
N ALA A 106 -13.95 16.21 8.43
CA ALA A 106 -14.43 17.19 7.48
C ALA A 106 -15.94 16.95 7.33
N THR A 107 -16.69 17.54 8.25
CA THR A 107 -18.13 17.76 8.12
C THR A 107 -18.39 18.44 6.79
N GLY A 108 -19.13 17.77 5.92
CA GLY A 108 -19.45 18.25 4.58
C GLY A 108 -20.78 17.71 4.08
N ALA A 109 -21.80 17.74 4.95
CA ALA A 109 -23.18 17.78 4.47
C ALA A 109 -23.38 19.11 3.73
N ALA A 110 -23.62 19.05 2.43
CA ALA A 110 -24.11 20.17 1.65
C ALA A 110 -25.17 19.65 0.67
N SER A 111 -26.42 19.84 1.11
CA SER A 111 -27.70 20.06 0.41
C SER A 111 -27.81 19.74 -1.08
#